data_AF-F0RLK0-F1
#
_entry.id   AF-F0RLK0-F1
#
_cell.length_a   1.000
_cell.length_b   1.000
_cell.length_c   1.000
_cell.angle_alpha   90.00
_cell.angle_beta   90.00
_cell.angle_gamma   90.00
#
_symmetry.space_group_name_H-M   'P 1'
#
loop_
_entity.id
_entity.type
_entity.pdbx_description
1 polymer ?
#
loop_
_entity_poly.entity_id
_entity_poly.type
_entity_poly.pdbx_seq_one_letter_code
_entity_poly.pdbx_strand_id
1 'polypeptide(L)'
;MTPESSPPLPWPAAGDFVWRAADVDPARPSLLMFFHLECAGCVSRGIPFMKRLHAEYGEQVNFIAVHTSRGHRQLPRADILPTLLHFAERFARLPFPVALDETGALAAAYATEGTPHWIALEGGEVVRSIYGSQENAQTRLEYWLAELTSAGDA
;
A
#
# COMPACT_ATOMS: atom_id res chain seq x y z
N MET A 1 18.51 -16.99 -25.45
CA MET A 1 17.57 -15.95 -24.95
C MET A 1 17.93 -15.70 -23.50
N THR A 2 18.72 -14.67 -23.24
CA THR A 2 18.84 -14.11 -21.89
C THR A 2 17.46 -13.58 -21.47
N PRO A 3 16.99 -13.84 -20.24
CA PRO A 3 15.77 -13.19 -19.77
C PRO A 3 16.06 -11.69 -19.72
N GLU A 4 15.31 -10.93 -20.51
CA GLU A 4 15.32 -9.47 -20.44
C GLU A 4 14.76 -9.11 -19.06
N SER A 5 15.62 -8.65 -18.17
CA SER A 5 15.23 -8.23 -16.82
C SER A 5 14.24 -7.07 -16.99
N SER A 6 12.97 -7.29 -16.60
CA SER A 6 12.01 -6.20 -16.53
C SER A 6 12.61 -5.06 -15.70
N PRO A 7 12.38 -3.79 -16.10
CA PRO A 7 12.81 -2.67 -15.28
C PRO A 7 12.19 -2.80 -13.88
N PRO A 8 12.91 -2.41 -12.82
CA PRO A 8 12.39 -2.48 -11.46
C PRO A 8 11.08 -1.69 -11.38
N LEU A 9 10.08 -2.28 -10.72
CA LEU A 9 8.79 -1.62 -10.57
C LEU A 9 8.95 -0.29 -9.81
N PRO A 10 8.20 0.75 -10.21
CA PRO A 10 8.35 2.06 -9.59
C PRO A 10 7.93 2.04 -8.12
N TRP A 11 8.63 2.82 -7.30
CA TRP A 11 8.32 3.09 -5.91
C TRP A 11 7.67 4.49 -5.79
N PRO A 12 6.79 4.77 -4.81
CA PRO A 12 6.30 6.13 -4.59
C PRO A 12 7.47 7.12 -4.45
N ALA A 13 7.45 8.23 -5.20
CA ALA A 13 8.51 9.21 -5.09
C ALA A 13 8.43 9.94 -3.73
N ALA A 14 9.55 10.52 -3.26
CA ALA A 14 9.58 11.20 -1.98
C ALA A 14 8.51 12.31 -1.84
N GLY A 15 8.20 13.02 -2.94
CA GLY A 15 7.15 14.05 -2.98
C GLY A 15 5.71 13.53 -3.02
N ASP A 16 5.54 12.22 -3.27
CA ASP A 16 4.22 11.58 -3.32
C ASP A 16 3.72 11.25 -1.91
N PHE A 17 4.62 11.08 -0.94
CA PHE A 17 4.24 10.88 0.46
C PHE A 17 3.66 12.15 1.05
N VAL A 18 2.39 12.07 1.45
CA VAL A 18 1.62 13.17 2.01
C VAL A 18 1.44 13.05 3.52
N TRP A 19 1.66 11.86 4.07
CA TRP A 19 1.54 11.58 5.50
C TRP A 19 2.66 10.66 5.95
N ARG A 20 3.32 11.01 7.08
CA ARG A 20 4.34 10.21 7.77
C ARG A 20 5.46 9.66 6.87
N ALA A 21 5.91 10.45 5.88
CA ALA A 21 6.94 10.05 4.92
C ALA A 21 8.25 9.55 5.57
N ALA A 22 8.61 10.12 6.73
CA ALA A 22 9.84 9.78 7.45
C ALA A 22 9.86 8.37 8.03
N ASP A 23 8.72 7.68 8.10
CA ASP A 23 8.60 6.35 8.69
C ASP A 23 8.89 5.23 7.66
N VAL A 24 9.16 5.57 6.40
CA VAL A 24 9.45 4.60 5.33
C VAL A 24 10.96 4.32 5.26
N ASP A 25 11.31 3.04 5.34
CA ASP A 25 12.66 2.56 5.02
C ASP A 25 12.62 1.64 3.78
N PRO A 26 12.99 2.12 2.58
CA PRO A 26 12.93 1.33 1.35
C PRO A 26 13.76 0.03 1.36
N ALA A 27 14.67 -0.15 2.31
CA ALA A 27 15.43 -1.39 2.44
C ALA A 27 14.63 -2.53 3.10
N ARG A 28 13.53 -2.20 3.79
CA ARG A 28 12.67 -3.19 4.47
C ARG A 28 11.62 -3.79 3.54
N PRO A 29 11.20 -5.04 3.78
CA PRO A 29 10.01 -5.59 3.14
C PRO A 29 8.82 -4.67 3.32
N SER A 30 7.94 -4.61 2.33
CA SER A 30 6.92 -3.58 2.27
C SER A 30 5.59 -4.11 1.79
N LEU A 31 4.52 -3.73 2.48
CA LEU A 31 3.15 -4.01 2.10
C LEU A 31 2.46 -2.70 1.69
N LEU A 32 2.24 -2.57 0.39
CA LEU A 32 1.52 -1.45 -0.20
C LEU A 32 0.04 -1.82 -0.33
N MET A 33 -0.84 -0.91 0.06
CA MET A 33 -2.28 -1.01 -0.22
C MET A 33 -2.70 0.15 -1.11
N PHE A 34 -2.99 -0.15 -2.38
CA PHE A 34 -3.67 0.78 -3.28
C PHE A 34 -5.12 0.92 -2.86
N PHE A 35 -5.54 2.15 -2.57
CA PHE A 35 -6.88 2.46 -2.09
C PHE A 35 -7.42 3.76 -2.67
N HIS A 36 -8.72 3.99 -2.50
CA HIS A 36 -9.37 5.25 -2.81
C HIS A 36 -10.34 5.61 -1.68
N LEU A 37 -10.53 6.90 -1.42
CA LEU A 37 -11.41 7.36 -0.33
C LEU A 37 -12.89 6.98 -0.56
N GLU A 38 -13.32 6.90 -1.82
CA GLU A 38 -14.70 6.53 -2.18
C GLU A 38 -14.91 5.01 -2.31
N CYS A 39 -13.86 4.21 -2.13
CA CYS A 39 -13.94 2.76 -2.14
C CYS A 39 -14.41 2.24 -0.78
N ALA A 40 -15.67 1.80 -0.70
CA ALA A 40 -16.26 1.29 0.56
C ALA A 40 -15.45 0.12 1.15
N GLY A 41 -14.97 -0.81 0.32
CA GLY A 41 -14.13 -1.94 0.77
C GLY A 41 -12.79 -1.50 1.36
N CYS A 42 -12.24 -0.39 0.86
CA CYS A 42 -10.99 0.19 1.35
C CYS A 42 -11.18 0.80 2.73
N VAL A 43 -12.17 1.69 2.88
CA VAL A 43 -12.40 2.44 4.12
C VAL A 43 -12.95 1.53 5.24
N SER A 44 -13.91 0.64 4.92
CA SER A 44 -14.59 -0.17 5.93
C SER A 44 -13.86 -1.46 6.31
N ARG A 45 -12.98 -1.99 5.45
CA ARG A 45 -12.28 -3.26 5.70
C ARG A 45 -10.76 -3.15 5.55
N GLY A 46 -10.29 -2.63 4.41
CA GLY A 46 -8.86 -2.57 4.09
C GLY A 46 -8.05 -1.76 5.11
N ILE A 47 -8.45 -0.53 5.39
CA ILE A 47 -7.76 0.35 6.36
C ILE A 47 -7.80 -0.22 7.78
N PRO A 48 -8.95 -0.66 8.34
CA PRO A 48 -8.96 -1.31 9.65
C PRO A 48 -8.09 -2.56 9.71
N PHE A 49 -8.06 -3.37 8.65
CA PHE A 49 -7.20 -4.55 8.57
C PHE A 49 -5.72 -4.18 8.53
N MET A 50 -5.32 -3.21 7.69
CA MET A 50 -3.94 -2.71 7.61
C MET A 50 -3.45 -2.18 8.97
N LYS A 51 -4.32 -1.52 9.73
CA LYS A 51 -3.99 -1.04 11.08
C LYS A 51 -3.71 -2.17 12.05
N ARG A 52 -4.44 -3.28 11.97
CA ARG A 52 -4.17 -4.48 12.79
C ARG A 52 -2.83 -5.09 12.43
N LEU A 53 -2.58 -5.31 11.13
CA LEU A 53 -1.30 -5.82 10.66
C LEU A 53 -0.13 -4.91 11.04
N HIS A 54 -0.28 -3.59 10.91
CA HIS A 54 0.76 -2.65 11.31
C HIS A 54 1.04 -2.69 12.82
N ALA A 55 0.02 -2.87 13.67
CA ALA A 55 0.23 -2.97 15.11
C ALA A 55 1.06 -4.21 15.50
N GLU A 56 1.02 -5.26 14.68
CA GLU A 56 1.73 -6.52 14.92
C GLU A 56 3.10 -6.58 14.21
N TYR A 57 3.18 -6.08 12.98
CA TYR A 57 4.34 -6.25 12.09
C TYR A 57 5.03 -4.94 11.69
N GLY A 58 4.54 -3.78 12.14
CA GLY A 58 5.00 -2.46 11.67
C GLY A 58 6.46 -2.14 11.97
N GLU A 59 7.07 -2.81 12.95
CA GLU A 59 8.50 -2.69 13.25
C GLU A 59 9.38 -3.44 12.24
N GLN A 60 8.83 -4.42 11.52
CA GLN A 60 9.56 -5.31 10.61
C GLN A 60 9.25 -5.00 9.14
N VAL A 61 8.00 -4.64 8.85
CA VAL A 61 7.48 -4.39 7.49
C VAL A 61 7.00 -2.94 7.34
N ASN A 62 7.33 -2.29 6.22
CA ASN A 62 6.70 -1.00 5.90
C ASN A 62 5.25 -1.22 5.49
N PHE A 63 4.33 -0.48 6.09
CA PHE A 63 2.94 -0.41 5.63
C PHE A 63 2.74 0.91 4.91
N ILE A 64 2.37 0.89 3.64
CA ILE A 64 2.20 2.12 2.85
C ILE A 64 0.83 2.11 2.21
N ALA A 65 -0.03 3.05 2.59
CA ALA A 65 -1.31 3.24 1.90
C ALA A 65 -1.10 4.18 0.71
N VAL A 66 -1.43 3.71 -0.50
CA VAL A 66 -1.28 4.48 -1.74
C VAL A 66 -2.67 4.89 -2.21
N HIS A 67 -3.02 6.16 -2.03
CA HIS A 67 -4.26 6.69 -2.58
C HIS A 67 -4.13 6.87 -4.09
N THR A 68 -4.89 6.13 -4.90
CA THR A 68 -4.76 6.15 -6.36
C THR A 68 -6.04 6.58 -7.07
N SER A 69 -5.90 7.38 -8.11
CA SER A 69 -7.02 7.71 -9.02
C SER A 69 -7.31 6.61 -10.06
N ARG A 70 -6.52 5.52 -10.11
CA ARG A 70 -6.74 4.42 -11.06
C ARG A 70 -8.10 3.76 -10.84
N GLY A 71 -8.96 3.78 -11.86
CA GLY A 71 -10.31 3.22 -11.78
C GLY A 71 -11.31 4.10 -11.03
N HIS A 72 -10.91 5.32 -10.65
CA HIS A 72 -11.74 6.31 -9.96
C HIS A 72 -11.71 7.65 -10.71
N ARG A 73 -12.49 8.63 -10.24
CA ARG A 73 -12.40 9.99 -10.76
C ARG A 73 -11.03 10.57 -10.43
N GLN A 74 -10.32 11.04 -11.44
CA GLN A 74 -9.10 11.82 -11.24
C GLN A 74 -9.46 13.23 -10.76
N LEU A 75 -8.86 13.64 -9.65
CA LEU A 75 -8.98 14.98 -9.09
C LEU A 75 -7.59 15.60 -9.01
N PRO A 76 -7.45 16.92 -9.28
CA PRO A 76 -6.20 17.62 -9.05
C PRO A 76 -5.70 17.44 -7.61
N ARG A 77 -4.38 17.38 -7.40
CA ARG A 77 -3.76 17.29 -6.06
C ARG A 77 -4.35 18.27 -5.06
N ALA A 78 -4.56 19.52 -5.47
CA ALA A 78 -5.08 20.58 -4.60
C ALA A 78 -6.47 20.26 -4.02
N ASP A 79 -7.29 19.50 -4.75
CA ASP A 79 -8.65 19.16 -4.35
C ASP A 79 -8.69 17.91 -3.47
N ILE A 80 -7.86 16.91 -3.77
CA ILE A 80 -7.85 15.62 -3.05
C ILE A 80 -7.00 15.67 -1.76
N LEU A 81 -5.88 16.41 -1.77
CA LEU A 81 -4.90 16.40 -0.69
C LEU A 81 -5.49 16.81 0.67
N PRO A 82 -6.30 17.87 0.82
CA PRO A 82 -6.88 18.24 2.11
C PRO A 82 -7.77 17.12 2.68
N THR A 83 -8.57 16.48 1.83
CA THR A 83 -9.46 15.37 2.22
C THR A 83 -8.65 14.14 2.64
N LEU A 84 -7.60 13.81 1.90
CA LEU A 84 -6.72 12.68 2.20
C LEU A 84 -5.95 12.89 3.52
N LEU A 85 -5.45 14.11 3.76
CA LEU A 85 -4.80 14.46 5.03
C LEU A 85 -5.78 14.40 6.20
N HIS A 86 -6.97 14.97 6.05
CA HIS A 86 -8.01 14.88 7.08
C HIS A 86 -8.38 13.42 7.38
N PHE A 87 -8.50 12.59 6.35
CA PHE A 87 -8.74 11.17 6.51
C PHE A 87 -7.61 10.50 7.30
N ALA A 88 -6.35 10.72 6.90
CA ALA A 88 -5.19 10.11 7.53
C ALA A 88 -5.00 10.55 8.99
N GLU A 89 -5.08 11.85 9.27
CA GLU A 89 -4.80 12.42 10.58
C GLU A 89 -5.98 12.27 11.56
N ARG A 90 -7.21 12.58 11.11
CA ARG A 90 -8.35 12.81 12.02
C ARG A 90 -9.35 11.67 12.01
N PHE A 91 -9.75 11.24 10.81
CA PHE A 91 -10.82 10.24 10.66
C PHE A 91 -10.32 8.82 10.94
N ALA A 92 -9.36 8.34 10.14
CA ALA A 92 -8.83 6.99 10.24
C ALA A 92 -7.68 6.87 11.23
N ARG A 93 -6.98 7.99 11.52
CA ARG A 93 -5.80 8.06 12.42
C ARG A 93 -4.77 7.00 12.02
N LEU A 94 -4.25 7.13 10.81
CA LEU A 94 -3.36 6.14 10.20
C LEU A 94 -1.98 6.19 10.88
N PRO A 95 -1.51 5.06 11.45
CA PRO A 95 -0.21 5.00 12.11
C PRO A 95 0.95 4.85 11.13
N PHE A 96 0.68 4.75 9.83
CA PHE A 96 1.63 4.43 8.78
C PHE A 96 1.60 5.46 7.63
N PRO A 97 2.65 5.50 6.80
CA PRO A 97 2.75 6.40 5.65
C PRO A 97 1.58 6.33 4.65
N VAL A 98 1.26 7.49 4.06
CA VAL A 98 0.33 7.59 2.92
C VAL A 98 1.00 8.30 1.75
N ALA A 99 0.92 7.68 0.57
CA ALA A 99 1.34 8.27 -0.69
C ALA A 99 0.12 8.61 -1.58
N LEU A 100 0.27 9.61 -2.44
CA LEU A 100 -0.74 10.02 -3.42
C LEU A 100 -0.27 9.69 -4.84
N ASP A 101 -0.90 8.70 -5.45
CA ASP A 101 -0.82 8.38 -6.88
C ASP A 101 -1.92 9.11 -7.64
N GLU A 102 -1.69 10.40 -7.88
CA GLU A 102 -2.65 11.34 -8.48
C GLU A 102 -3.10 10.93 -9.90
N THR A 103 -2.21 10.31 -10.68
CA THR A 103 -2.50 9.95 -12.07
C THR A 103 -2.98 8.51 -12.22
N GLY A 104 -2.76 7.66 -11.21
CA GLY A 104 -2.96 6.22 -11.33
C GLY A 104 -1.80 5.49 -12.01
N ALA A 105 -0.70 6.19 -12.31
CA ALA A 105 0.45 5.62 -13.03
C ALA A 105 1.17 4.57 -12.17
N LEU A 106 1.29 4.79 -10.86
CA LEU A 106 1.90 3.82 -9.97
C LEU A 106 1.06 2.54 -9.90
N ALA A 107 -0.25 2.69 -9.67
CA ALA A 107 -1.19 1.56 -9.68
C ALA A 107 -1.20 0.82 -11.03
N ALA A 108 -1.11 1.54 -12.15
CA ALA A 108 -1.00 0.95 -13.48
C ALA A 108 0.29 0.13 -13.66
N ALA A 109 1.42 0.62 -13.17
CA ALA A 109 2.71 -0.09 -13.24
C ALA A 109 2.68 -1.41 -12.46
N TYR A 110 1.97 -1.46 -11.33
CA TYR A 110 1.73 -2.69 -10.56
C TYR A 110 0.60 -3.56 -11.11
N ALA A 111 0.00 -3.19 -12.25
CA ALA A 111 -1.13 -3.89 -12.86
C ALA A 111 -2.31 -4.15 -11.90
N THR A 112 -2.62 -3.17 -11.03
CA THR A 112 -3.73 -3.31 -10.07
C THR A 112 -5.06 -3.51 -10.79
N GLU A 113 -5.88 -4.45 -10.31
CA GLU A 113 -7.19 -4.77 -10.88
C GLU A 113 -8.28 -3.79 -10.42
N GLY A 114 -8.04 -3.09 -9.31
CA GLY A 114 -8.95 -2.12 -8.72
C GLY A 114 -8.47 -1.70 -7.33
N THR A 115 -9.39 -1.27 -6.47
CA THR A 115 -9.09 -0.96 -5.06
C THR A 115 -10.09 -1.65 -4.12
N PRO A 116 -9.69 -2.17 -2.96
CA PRO A 116 -8.30 -2.21 -2.48
C PRO A 116 -7.47 -3.26 -3.22
N HIS A 117 -6.19 -3.00 -3.43
CA HIS A 117 -5.25 -3.97 -4.00
C HIS A 117 -3.95 -3.94 -3.21
N TRP A 118 -3.45 -5.10 -2.84
CA TRP A 118 -2.29 -5.27 -1.98
C TRP A 118 -1.09 -5.77 -2.78
N ILE A 119 0.04 -5.13 -2.59
CA ILE A 119 1.32 -5.53 -3.18
C ILE A 119 2.32 -5.74 -2.05
N ALA A 120 2.85 -6.95 -1.94
CA ALA A 120 3.94 -7.26 -1.03
C ALA A 120 5.26 -7.24 -1.82
N LEU A 121 6.25 -6.54 -1.26
CA LEU A 121 7.56 -6.32 -1.85
C LEU A 121 8.65 -6.85 -0.91
N GLU A 122 9.60 -7.61 -1.45
CA GLU A 122 10.82 -8.05 -0.77
C GLU A 122 12.00 -7.74 -1.68
N GLY A 123 12.99 -6.97 -1.18
CA GLY A 123 14.15 -6.57 -1.98
C GLY A 123 13.80 -5.76 -3.24
N GLY A 124 12.63 -5.10 -3.27
CA GLY A 124 12.11 -4.37 -4.43
C GLY A 124 11.30 -5.22 -5.42
N GLU A 125 11.20 -6.53 -5.21
CA GLU A 125 10.48 -7.46 -6.08
C GLU A 125 9.07 -7.77 -5.55
N VAL A 126 8.08 -7.89 -6.44
CA VAL A 126 6.72 -8.27 -6.07
C VAL A 126 6.63 -9.75 -5.77
N VAL A 127 6.42 -10.08 -4.49
CA VAL A 127 6.26 -11.46 -4.03
C VAL A 127 4.79 -11.86 -3.86
N ARG A 128 3.87 -10.89 -3.69
CA ARG A 128 2.42 -11.12 -3.68
C ARG A 128 1.69 -9.93 -4.33
N SER A 129 0.65 -10.24 -5.11
CA SER A 129 -0.31 -9.28 -5.65
C SER A 129 -1.72 -9.82 -5.39
N ILE A 130 -2.53 -9.08 -4.61
CA ILE A 130 -3.80 -9.58 -4.07
C ILE A 130 -4.87 -8.50 -4.20
N TYR A 131 -5.89 -8.74 -5.03
CA TYR A 131 -7.04 -7.87 -5.14
C TYR A 131 -8.07 -8.11 -4.03
N GLY A 132 -8.63 -7.03 -3.49
CA GLY A 132 -9.68 -7.02 -2.48
C GLY A 132 -9.20 -7.12 -1.03
N SER A 133 -10.14 -6.98 -0.09
CA SER A 133 -9.92 -7.11 1.36
C SER A 133 -10.98 -8.01 2.00
N GLN A 134 -11.39 -9.06 1.29
CA GLN A 134 -12.24 -10.12 1.83
C GLN A 134 -11.38 -11.12 2.62
N GLU A 135 -12.01 -12.02 3.37
CA GLU A 135 -11.33 -12.97 4.27
C GLU A 135 -10.18 -13.72 3.59
N ASN A 136 -10.42 -14.33 2.42
CA ASN A 136 -9.37 -15.03 1.67
C ASN A 136 -8.15 -14.14 1.31
N ALA A 137 -8.37 -12.85 1.04
CA ALA A 137 -7.27 -11.91 0.78
C ALA A 137 -6.50 -11.58 2.07
N GLN A 138 -7.22 -11.38 3.18
CA GLN A 138 -6.64 -11.09 4.49
C GLN A 138 -5.76 -12.26 4.97
N THR A 139 -6.29 -13.48 4.93
CA THR A 139 -5.58 -14.70 5.34
C THR A 139 -4.28 -14.90 4.56
N ARG A 140 -4.28 -14.65 3.24
CA ARG A 140 -3.06 -14.75 2.41
C ARG A 140 -1.99 -13.73 2.78
N LEU A 141 -2.39 -12.54 3.23
CA LEU A 141 -1.47 -11.49 3.68
C LEU A 141 -0.91 -11.80 5.07
N GLU A 142 -1.76 -12.29 5.98
CA GLU A 142 -1.35 -12.74 7.31
C GLU A 142 -0.32 -13.88 7.23
N TYR A 143 -0.56 -14.89 6.39
CA TYR A 143 0.41 -15.97 6.20
C TYR A 143 1.74 -15.49 5.68
N TRP A 144 1.75 -14.58 4.69
CA TRP A 144 2.99 -14.02 4.18
C TRP A 144 3.76 -13.24 5.25
N LEU A 145 3.07 -12.40 6.05
CA LEU A 145 3.69 -11.66 7.15
C LEU A 145 4.24 -12.60 8.23
N ALA A 146 3.49 -13.63 8.59
CA ALA A 146 3.93 -14.63 9.56
C ALA A 146 5.16 -15.41 9.08
N GLU A 147 5.20 -15.82 7.80
CA GLU A 147 6.37 -16.49 7.20
C GLU A 147 7.60 -15.57 7.19
N LEU A 148 7.43 -14.32 6.75
CA LEU A 148 8.51 -13.34 6.65
C LEU A 148 9.17 -13.08 8.02
N THR A 149 8.36 -12.96 9.06
CA THR A 149 8.84 -12.67 10.42
C THR A 149 9.40 -13.90 11.12
N SER A 150 8.81 -15.09 10.89
CA SER A 150 9.31 -16.35 11.45
C SER A 150 10.64 -16.81 10.82
N ALA A 151 10.91 -16.41 9.57
CA ALA A 151 12.18 -16.69 8.90
C ALA A 151 13.35 -15.82 9.39
N GLY A 152 13.07 -14.72 10.11
CA GLY A 152 14.10 -13.82 10.67
C GLY A 152 14.67 -14.26 12.01
N ASP A 153 14.04 -15.24 12.67
CA ASP A 153 14.42 -15.76 13.99
C ASP A 153 15.28 -17.05 13.94
N ALA A 154 15.65 -17.51 12.74
CA ALA A 154 16.42 -18.74 12.49
C ALA A 154 17.85 -18.44 12.00
#